data_AF-A0A354BML6-F1
#
_entry.id   AF-A0A354BML6-F1
#
_cell.length_a   1.000
_cell.length_b   1.000
_cell.length_c   1.000
_cell.angle_alpha   90.00
_cell.angle_beta   90.00
_cell.angle_gamma   90.00
#
_symmetry.space_group_name_H-M   'P 1'
#
loop_
_entity.id
_entity.type
_entity.pdbx_description
1 polymer ?
#
loop_
_entity_poly.entity_id
_entity_poly.type
_entity_poly.pdbx_seq_one_letter_code
_entity_poly.pdbx_strand_id
1 'polypeptide(L)'
;AFSDDLVDKRDERIKRRIYAKLDASIGEGNRIEVHTHHVRRYSLFLNGALIDPAKPLSVVTDGQVSFEGTVTPSLETLLRQARLRQDSQRLF
;
A
#
# COMPACT_ATOMS: atom_id res chain seq x y z
N ALA A 1 12.01 17.45 -13.77
CA ALA A 1 11.19 16.87 -14.84
C ALA A 1 10.84 15.44 -14.45
N PHE A 2 9.67 15.20 -13.84
CA PHE A 2 9.21 13.86 -13.40
C PHE A 2 7.67 13.71 -13.47
N SER A 3 6.96 14.61 -14.14
CA SER A 3 5.49 14.70 -14.00
C SER A 3 4.68 14.60 -15.30
N ASP A 4 5.31 14.44 -16.48
CA ASP A 4 4.59 14.48 -17.76
C ASP A 4 4.30 13.11 -18.39
N ASP A 5 4.70 12.00 -17.78
CA ASP A 5 4.66 10.67 -18.42
C ASP A 5 3.65 9.70 -17.81
N LEU A 6 2.70 10.20 -17.01
CA LEU A 6 1.77 9.34 -16.24
C LEU A 6 0.46 9.02 -16.94
N VAL A 7 0.19 9.55 -18.13
CA VAL A 7 -1.04 9.22 -18.87
C VAL A 7 -0.75 9.09 -20.36
N ASP A 8 -0.19 7.95 -20.75
CA ASP A 8 -0.21 7.56 -22.17
C ASP A 8 -1.67 7.27 -22.56
N LYS A 9 -2.30 8.24 -23.23
CA LYS A 9 -3.69 8.17 -23.73
C LYS A 9 -3.89 7.10 -24.82
N ARG A 10 -2.84 6.33 -25.17
CA ARG A 10 -2.89 5.22 -26.14
C ARG A 10 -2.72 3.84 -25.53
N ASP A 11 -2.84 3.70 -24.21
CA ASP A 11 -2.65 2.40 -23.56
C ASP A 11 -3.79 1.41 -23.94
N GLU A 12 -3.47 0.40 -24.75
CA GLU A 12 -4.38 -0.70 -25.17
C GLU A 12 -5.12 -1.34 -23.98
N ARG A 13 -4.50 -1.30 -22.79
CA ARG A 13 -5.06 -1.80 -21.54
C ARG A 13 -6.34 -1.08 -21.12
N ILE A 14 -6.44 0.24 -21.32
CA ILE A 14 -7.64 1.01 -21.00
C ILE A 14 -8.79 0.61 -21.94
N LYS A 15 -8.50 0.43 -23.24
CA LYS A 15 -9.49 -0.05 -24.23
C LYS A 15 -9.99 -1.45 -23.92
N ARG A 16 -9.14 -2.32 -23.38
CA ARG A 16 -9.47 -3.69 -22.96
C ARG A 16 -10.02 -3.79 -21.53
N ARG A 17 -10.21 -2.67 -20.83
CA ARG A 17 -10.63 -2.62 -19.40
C ARG A 17 -9.74 -3.44 -18.47
N ILE A 18 -8.45 -3.56 -18.79
CA ILE A 18 -7.47 -4.25 -17.96
C ILE A 18 -6.90 -3.24 -16.99
N TYR A 19 -7.48 -3.20 -15.78
CA TYR A 19 -7.09 -2.26 -14.74
C TYR A 19 -6.20 -2.92 -13.68
N ALA A 20 -5.33 -2.12 -13.09
CA ALA A 20 -4.62 -2.50 -11.89
C ALA A 20 -5.61 -2.61 -10.72
N LYS A 21 -5.58 -3.74 -10.01
CA LYS A 21 -6.38 -3.98 -8.80
C LYS A 21 -5.46 -4.47 -7.69
N LEU A 22 -5.69 -3.97 -6.49
CA LEU A 22 -5.05 -4.44 -5.27
C LEU A 22 -6.13 -4.61 -4.22
N ASP A 23 -6.21 -5.80 -3.64
CA ASP A 23 -7.03 -6.10 -2.48
C ASP A 23 -6.09 -6.45 -1.33
N ALA A 24 -6.34 -5.90 -0.14
CA ALA A 24 -5.56 -6.21 1.05
C ALA A 24 -6.50 -6.53 2.22
N SER A 25 -6.18 -7.57 2.97
CA SER A 25 -6.89 -7.98 4.16
C SER A 25 -5.92 -8.16 5.32
N ILE A 26 -6.41 -7.91 6.53
CA ILE A 26 -5.68 -8.17 7.76
C ILE A 26 -6.20 -9.49 8.31
N GLY A 27 -5.32 -10.48 8.37
CA GLY A 27 -5.60 -11.78 8.96
C GLY A 27 -5.47 -11.74 10.48
N GLU A 28 -5.37 -12.91 11.09
CA GLU A 28 -5.12 -12.99 12.53
C GLU A 28 -3.73 -12.45 12.89
N GLY A 29 -3.67 -11.64 13.95
CA GLY A 29 -2.44 -11.02 14.42
C GLY A 29 -1.91 -9.95 13.47
N ASN A 30 -0.58 -9.88 13.33
CA ASN A 30 0.10 -8.92 12.46
C ASN A 30 0.41 -9.56 11.09
N ARG A 31 -0.60 -10.12 10.43
CA ARG A 31 -0.46 -10.71 9.09
C ARG A 31 -1.35 -10.00 8.10
N ILE A 32 -0.75 -9.51 7.02
CA ILE A 32 -1.46 -8.84 5.93
C ILE A 32 -1.37 -9.71 4.68
N GLU A 33 -2.50 -10.04 4.10
CA GLU A 33 -2.57 -10.67 2.78
C GLU A 33 -2.88 -9.62 1.73
N VAL A 34 -2.12 -9.62 0.64
CA VAL A 34 -2.28 -8.73 -0.49
C VAL A 34 -2.44 -9.57 -1.75
N HIS A 35 -3.51 -9.29 -2.49
CA HIS A 35 -3.74 -9.83 -3.82
C HIS A 35 -3.60 -8.72 -4.84
N THR A 36 -2.77 -8.95 -5.85
CA THR A 36 -2.51 -7.95 -6.89
C THR A 36 -2.85 -8.47 -8.29
N HIS A 37 -3.45 -7.61 -9.09
CA HIS A 37 -3.72 -7.85 -10.51
C HIS A 37 -3.20 -6.65 -11.30
N HIS A 38 -2.24 -6.87 -12.20
CA HIS A 38 -1.61 -5.81 -13.00
C HIS A 38 -0.96 -4.67 -12.18
N VAL A 39 -0.51 -4.95 -10.96
CA VAL A 39 0.24 -4.01 -10.11
C VAL A 39 1.72 -4.37 -10.16
N ARG A 40 2.57 -3.41 -10.53
CA ARG A 40 4.03 -3.60 -10.55
C ARG A 40 4.70 -3.27 -9.22
N ARG A 41 4.16 -2.30 -8.50
CA ARG A 41 4.68 -1.80 -7.22
C ARG A 41 3.54 -1.17 -6.45
N TYR A 42 3.53 -1.38 -5.15
CA TYR A 42 2.62 -0.72 -4.23
C TYR A 42 3.36 -0.32 -2.94
N SER A 43 2.71 0.50 -2.13
CA SER A 43 3.18 0.87 -0.79
C SER A 43 2.03 0.68 0.19
N LEU A 44 2.29 -0.01 1.31
CA LEU A 44 1.36 -0.13 2.42
C LEU A 44 1.69 0.91 3.49
N PHE A 45 0.66 1.55 4.02
CA PHE A 45 0.75 2.46 5.15
C PHE A 45 -0.16 1.92 6.23
N LEU A 46 0.39 1.77 7.43
CA LEU A 46 -0.25 1.11 8.55
C LEU A 46 -0.39 2.10 9.71
N ASN A 47 -1.47 1.95 10.48
CA ASN A 47 -1.65 2.65 11.75
C ASN A 47 -1.80 1.62 12.88
N GLY A 48 -1.77 2.08 14.13
CA GLY A 48 -1.88 1.21 15.31
C GLY A 48 -3.27 0.58 15.53
N ALA A 49 -4.29 0.98 14.76
CA ALA A 49 -5.60 0.33 14.78
C ALA A 49 -5.64 -0.91 13.90
N LEU A 50 -4.75 -1.00 12.90
CA LEU A 50 -4.66 -2.10 11.94
C LEU A 50 -3.68 -3.19 12.39
N ILE A 51 -2.62 -2.82 13.12
CA ILE A 51 -1.59 -3.75 13.59
C ILE A 51 -1.11 -3.39 14.99
N ASP A 52 -0.57 -4.38 15.72
CA ASP A 52 0.14 -4.17 16.97
C ASP A 52 1.63 -3.94 16.70
N PRO A 53 2.15 -2.69 16.77
CA PRO A 53 3.54 -2.40 16.38
C PRO A 53 4.59 -3.07 17.29
N ALA A 54 4.20 -3.61 18.45
CA ALA A 54 5.11 -4.37 19.32
C ALA A 54 5.38 -5.79 18.80
N LYS A 55 4.60 -6.27 17.82
CA LYS A 55 4.73 -7.61 17.22
C LYS A 55 5.32 -7.54 15.81
N PRO A 56 6.06 -8.57 15.38
CA PRO A 56 6.53 -8.65 14.01
C PRO A 56 5.34 -8.69 13.04
N LEU A 57 5.46 -7.96 11.94
CA LEU A 57 4.53 -7.93 10.83
C LEU A 57 5.00 -8.86 9.71
N SER A 58 4.08 -9.67 9.19
CA SER A 58 4.27 -10.44 7.96
C SER A 58 3.31 -9.94 6.89
N VAL A 59 3.85 -9.58 5.73
CA VAL A 59 3.07 -9.24 4.53
C VAL A 59 3.28 -10.33 3.51
N VAL A 60 2.18 -10.90 3.03
CA VAL A 60 2.15 -11.94 2.01
C VAL A 60 1.48 -11.36 0.76
N THR A 61 2.23 -11.23 -0.33
CA THR A 61 1.73 -10.77 -1.63
C THR A 61 1.61 -11.94 -2.57
N ASP A 62 0.41 -12.21 -3.07
CA ASP A 62 0.14 -13.27 -4.04
C ASP A 62 0.73 -14.64 -3.60
N GLY A 63 0.64 -14.91 -2.29
CA GLY A 63 1.12 -16.14 -1.65
C GLY A 63 2.62 -16.14 -1.26
N GLN A 64 3.39 -15.10 -1.58
CA GLN A 64 4.81 -14.98 -1.23
C GLN A 64 5.04 -13.93 -0.14
N VAL A 65 5.89 -14.23 0.85
CA VAL A 65 6.27 -13.26 1.88
C VAL A 65 7.05 -12.12 1.22
N SER A 66 6.47 -10.92 1.22
CA SER A 66 7.07 -9.71 0.65
C SER A 66 7.73 -8.84 1.72
N PHE A 67 7.33 -9.01 2.99
CA PHE A 67 7.94 -8.35 4.13
C PHE A 67 7.76 -9.20 5.38
N GLU A 68 8.81 -9.27 6.20
CA GLU A 68 8.75 -9.85 7.53
C GLU A 68 9.64 -9.05 8.47
N GLY A 69 9.08 -8.57 9.58
CA GLY A 69 9.83 -7.83 10.59
C GLY A 69 8.97 -6.85 11.38
N THR A 70 9.58 -6.19 12.36
CA THR A 70 8.89 -5.17 13.16
C THR A 70 8.83 -3.85 12.40
N VAL A 71 7.68 -3.21 12.40
CA VAL A 71 7.51 -1.87 11.83
C VAL A 71 7.49 -0.83 12.94
N THR A 72 8.39 0.14 12.87
CA THR A 72 8.48 1.22 13.85
C THR A 72 7.60 2.39 13.42
N PRO A 73 6.65 2.85 14.25
CA PRO A 73 5.87 4.05 13.95
C PRO A 73 6.79 5.26 13.71
N SER A 74 6.54 6.00 12.63
CA SER A 74 7.30 7.21 12.30
C SER A 74 6.35 8.38 12.10
N LEU A 75 6.40 9.36 13.01
CA LEU A 75 5.61 10.59 12.92
C LEU A 75 5.93 11.38 11.64
N GLU A 76 7.20 11.43 11.24
CA GLU A 76 7.60 12.07 9.97
C GLU A 76 6.89 11.41 8.78
N THR A 77 6.87 10.07 8.73
CA THR A 77 6.22 9.32 7.66
C THR A 77 4.72 9.62 7.63
N LEU A 78 4.06 9.64 8.79
CA LEU A 78 2.63 9.99 8.90
C LEU A 78 2.34 11.40 8.40
N LEU A 79 3.09 12.40 8.87
CA LEU A 79 2.89 13.80 8.46
C LEU A 79 3.17 14.01 6.97
N ARG A 80 4.20 13.37 6.42
CA ARG A 80 4.49 13.41 4.98
C ARG A 80 3.34 12.81 4.16
N GLN A 81 2.77 11.70 4.61
CA GLN A 81 1.65 11.05 3.92
C GLN A 81 0.34 11.83 4.04
N ALA A 82 0.03 12.41 5.20
CA ALA A 82 -1.14 13.27 5.39
C ALA A 82 -1.08 14.49 4.44
N ARG A 83 0.10 15.10 4.31
CA ARG A 83 0.33 16.19 3.35
C ARG A 83 0.16 15.75 1.90
N LEU A 84 0.71 14.58 1.51
CA LEU A 84 0.62 14.07 0.13
C LEU A 84 -0.79 13.65 -0.27
N ARG A 85 -1.59 13.14 0.67
CA ARG A 85 -2.97 12.69 0.43
C ARG A 85 -3.98 13.83 0.44
N GLN A 86 -3.54 15.06 0.76
CA GLN A 86 -4.40 16.25 0.97
C GLN A 86 -5.59 15.98 1.91
N ASP A 87 -5.46 14.99 2.78
CA ASP A 87 -6.49 14.57 3.71
C ASP A 87 -5.97 14.78 5.13
N SER A 88 -6.18 16.00 5.62
CA SER A 88 -5.77 16.42 6.98
C SER A 88 -6.64 15.78 8.07
N GLN A 89 -7.77 15.15 7.72
CA GLN A 89 -8.69 14.52 8.66
C GLN A 89 -8.34 13.07 8.97
N ARG A 90 -7.40 12.45 8.24
CA ARG A 90 -6.92 11.08 8.45
C ARG A 90 -5.50 11.01 9.02
N LEU A 91 -5.19 11.91 9.96
CA LEU A 91 -4.21 11.58 10.98
C LEU A 91 -4.96 10.70 11.97
N PHE A 92 -4.46 9.48 12.22
CA PHE A 92 -5.03 8.43 13.07
C PHE A 92 -5.99 7.46 12.35
#